data_AF-A0A537PM50-F1
#
_entry.id   AF-A0A537PM50-F1
#
_cell.length_a   1.000
_cell.length_b   1.000
_cell.length_c   1.000
_cell.angle_alpha   90.00
_cell.angle_beta   90.00
_cell.angle_gamma   90.00
#
_symmetry.space_group_name_H-M   'P 1'
#
loop_
_entity.id
_entity.type
_entity.pdbx_description
1 polymer ?
#
loop_
_entity_poly.entity_id
_entity_poly.type
_entity_poly.pdbx_seq_one_letter_code
_entity_poly.pdbx_strand_id
1 'polypeptide(L)' 'GPAAYIGLGGRDGANLAVKEINAAGGVNGRKLVLHFEDDGHSPTKALAAVKKLVDEDHVFAIFCV' A
#
# COMPACT_ATOMS: atom_id res chain seq x y z
N GLY A 1 -1.07 6.97 -14.63
CA GLY A 1 -0.51 7.94 -15.60
C GLY A 1 0.83 7.47 -16.17
N PRO A 2 1.61 8.31 -16.87
CA PRO A 2 2.90 7.93 -17.47
C PRO A 2 3.97 7.44 -16.46
N ALA A 3 3.79 7.70 -15.16
CA ALA A 3 4.62 7.16 -14.07
C ALA A 3 4.08 5.86 -13.43
N ALA A 4 2.96 5.32 -13.92
CA ALA A 4 2.29 4.16 -13.30
C ALA A 4 3.16 2.89 -13.31
N TYR A 5 4.11 2.76 -14.24
CA TYR A 5 4.99 1.59 -14.29
C TYR A 5 5.86 1.45 -13.02
N ILE A 6 6.25 2.57 -12.39
CA ILE A 6 7.02 2.57 -11.14
C ILE A 6 6.13 2.10 -9.99
N GLY A 7 4.93 2.70 -9.88
CA GLY A 7 3.95 2.34 -8.85
C GLY A 7 3.46 0.89 -8.98
N LEU A 8 3.36 0.34 -10.19
CA LEU A 8 3.03 -1.07 -10.43
C LEU A 8 4.15 -2.00 -9.97
N GLY A 9 5.41 -1.71 -10.29
CA GLY A 9 6.55 -2.49 -9.82
C GLY A 9 6.69 -2.48 -8.29
N GLY A 10 6.51 -1.30 -7.68
CA GLY A 10 6.50 -1.15 -6.22
C GLY A 10 5.33 -1.90 -5.56
N ARG A 11 4.13 -1.83 -6.13
CA ARG A 11 2.94 -2.57 -5.66
C ARG A 11 3.15 -4.09 -5.71
N ASP A 12 3.63 -4.60 -6.83
CA ASP A 12 3.79 -6.03 -7.03
C ASP A 12 4.94 -6.58 -6.15
N GLY A 13 6.02 -5.79 -5.99
CA GLY A 13 7.08 -6.09 -5.03
C GLY A 13 6.61 -6.10 -3.58
N ALA A 14 5.80 -5.12 -3.17
CA ALA A 14 5.22 -5.07 -1.83
C ALA A 14 4.28 -6.25 -1.58
N ASN A 15 3.45 -6.62 -2.56
CA ASN A 15 2.58 -7.79 -2.47
C ASN A 15 3.37 -9.09 -2.31
N LEU A 16 4.47 -9.25 -3.06
CA LEU A 16 5.34 -10.42 -2.93
C LEU A 16 5.96 -10.49 -1.53
N ALA A 17 6.55 -9.39 -1.06
CA ALA A 17 7.16 -9.32 0.27
C ALA A 17 6.15 -9.64 1.39
N VAL A 18 4.95 -9.05 1.33
CA VAL A 18 3.90 -9.35 2.32
C VAL A 18 3.43 -10.80 2.24
N LYS A 19 3.34 -11.38 1.03
CA LYS A 19 3.01 -12.79 0.88
C LYS A 19 4.06 -13.69 1.52
N GLU A 20 5.35 -13.39 1.35
CA GLU A 20 6.46 -14.12 1.96
C GLU A 20 6.45 -13.98 3.49
N ILE A 21 6.29 -12.76 4.01
CA ILE A 21 6.18 -12.49 5.46
C ILE A 21 4.98 -13.26 6.04
N ASN A 22 3.83 -13.22 5.38
CA ASN A 22 2.65 -13.94 5.80
C ASN A 22 2.85 -15.46 5.72
N ALA A 23 3.56 -15.98 4.72
CA ALA A 23 3.91 -17.40 4.65
C ALA A 23 4.84 -17.82 5.79
N ALA A 24 5.77 -16.96 6.20
CA ALA A 24 6.70 -17.18 7.31
C ALA A 24 6.07 -17.07 8.71
N GLY A 25 4.75 -16.82 8.81
CA GLY A 25 4.03 -16.72 10.09
C GLY A 25 3.48 -15.33 10.40
N GLY A 26 3.73 -14.34 9.54
CA GLY A 26 3.33 -12.95 9.76
C GLY A 26 4.26 -12.21 10.72
N VAL A 27 3.89 -11.01 11.12
CA VAL A 27 4.64 -10.19 12.08
C VAL A 27 4.00 -10.33 13.44
N ASN A 28 4.74 -10.84 14.43
CA ASN A 28 4.21 -11.11 15.79
C ASN A 28 2.92 -11.96 15.78
N GLY A 29 2.83 -12.94 14.86
CA GLY A 29 1.66 -13.80 14.68
C GLY A 29 0.47 -13.16 13.96
N ARG A 30 0.60 -11.90 13.50
CA ARG A 30 -0.45 -11.19 12.74
C ARG A 30 -0.11 -11.19 11.25
N LYS A 31 -1.12 -11.50 10.42
CA LYS A 31 -0.98 -11.38 8.96
C LYS A 31 -1.10 -9.92 8.54
N LEU A 32 -0.23 -9.50 7.63
CA LEU A 32 -0.26 -8.19 7.01
C LEU A 32 -1.27 -8.18 5.86
N VAL A 33 -2.00 -7.08 5.72
CA VAL A 33 -2.91 -6.80 4.60
C VAL A 33 -2.46 -5.48 3.97
N LEU A 34 -2.34 -5.44 2.65
CA LEU A 34 -1.97 -4.24 1.92
C LEU A 34 -3.21 -3.63 1.26
N HIS A 35 -3.38 -2.33 1.48
CA HIS A 35 -4.37 -1.49 0.80
C HIS A 35 -3.60 -0.53 -0.11
N PHE A 36 -4.07 -0.38 -1.35
CA PHE A 36 -3.41 0.46 -2.35
C PHE A 36 -4.41 1.48 -2.91
N GLU A 37 -3.96 2.73 -2.98
CA GLU A 37 -4.71 3.84 -3.58
C GLU A 37 -3.84 4.52 -4.64
N ASP A 38 -4.44 4.86 -5.79
CA ASP A 38 -3.77 5.60 -6.86
C ASP A 38 -4.00 7.11 -6.69
N ASP A 39 -2.94 7.84 -6.37
CA ASP A 39 -3.00 9.30 -6.25
C ASP A 39 -3.07 10.02 -7.61
N GLY A 40 -2.92 9.29 -8.72
CA GLY A 40 -2.96 9.84 -10.07
C GLY A 40 -1.95 10.96 -10.31
N HIS A 41 -0.88 11.02 -9.53
CA HIS A 41 0.13 12.09 -9.52
C HIS A 41 -0.45 13.49 -9.22
N SER A 42 -1.52 13.55 -8.41
CA SER A 42 -2.16 14.80 -8.00
C SER A 42 -2.11 14.96 -6.48
N PRO A 43 -1.57 16.07 -5.95
CA PRO A 43 -1.53 16.33 -4.52
C PRO A 43 -2.91 16.27 -3.84
N THR A 44 -3.96 16.73 -4.54
CA THR A 44 -5.33 16.71 -4.02
C THR A 44 -5.85 15.28 -3.88
N LYS A 45 -5.56 14.42 -4.86
CA LYS A 45 -5.94 13.01 -4.80
C LYS A 45 -5.11 12.24 -3.78
N ALA A 46 -3.82 12.54 -3.64
CA ALA A 46 -2.97 11.97 -2.60
C ALA A 46 -3.54 12.24 -1.20
N LEU A 47 -3.99 13.47 -0.93
CA LEU A 47 -4.62 13.80 0.35
C LEU A 47 -5.92 13.03 0.60
N ALA A 48 -6.76 12.87 -0.43
CA ALA A 48 -7.99 12.09 -0.33
C ALA A 48 -7.70 10.59 -0.11
N ALA A 49 -6.73 10.04 -0.84
CA ALA A 49 -6.27 8.66 -0.69
C ALA A 49 -5.74 8.39 0.72
N VAL A 50 -4.89 9.28 1.26
CA VAL A 50 -4.37 9.14 2.63
C VAL A 50 -5.51 9.22 3.66
N LYS A 51 -6.45 10.16 3.50
CA LYS A 51 -7.61 10.23 4.40
C LYS A 51 -8.42 8.94 4.39
N LYS A 52 -8.69 8.38 3.21
CA LYS A 52 -9.39 7.10 3.09
C LYS A 52 -8.64 5.97 3.80
N LEU A 53 -7.34 5.85 3.57
CA LEU A 53 -6.51 4.81 4.19
C LEU A 53 -6.52 4.91 5.73
N VAL A 54 -6.53 6.11 6.29
CA VAL A 54 -6.52 6.33 7.75
C VAL A 54 -7.92 6.19 8.35
N ASP A 55 -8.91 6.87 7.78
CA ASP A 55 -10.23 7.04 8.38
C ASP A 55 -11.17 5.86 8.08
N GLU A 56 -11.03 5.21 6.92
CA GLU A 56 -11.87 4.08 6.51
C GLU A 56 -11.15 2.74 6.65
N ASP A 57 -9.94 2.62 6.10
CA ASP A 57 -9.19 1.35 6.12
C ASP A 57 -8.41 1.13 7.43
N HIS A 58 -8.31 2.17 8.29
CA HIS A 58 -7.62 2.14 9.58
C HIS A 58 -6.21 1.52 9.53
N VAL A 59 -5.43 1.93 8.52
CA VAL A 59 -4.09 1.39 8.31
C VAL A 59 -3.13 1.77 9.44
N PHE A 60 -2.22 0.85 9.78
CA PHE A 60 -1.18 1.08 10.77
C PHE A 60 -0.03 1.95 10.22
N ALA A 61 0.28 1.81 8.93
CA ALA A 61 1.38 2.51 8.28
C ALA A 61 1.03 2.82 6.82
N ILE A 62 1.57 3.93 6.32
CA ILE A 62 1.45 4.37 4.93
C ILE A 62 2.86 4.55 4.38
N PHE A 63 3.11 4.06 3.18
CA PHE A 63 4.34 4.29 2.45
C PHE A 63 4.01 4.50 0.97
N CYS A 64 4.78 5.37 0.33
CA CYS A 64 4.64 5.67 -1.09
C CYS A 64 5.67 4.85 -1.88
N VAL A 65 5.25 4.34 -3.04
CA VAL A 65 6.09 3.61 -3.99
C VAL A 65 6.24 4.38 -5.29
#